data_AF-A0A942LHH6-F1
#
_entry.id   AF-A0A942LHH6-F1
#
_cell.length_a   1.000
_cell.length_b   1.000
_cell.length_c   1.000
_cell.angle_alpha   90.00
_cell.angle_beta   90.00
_cell.angle_gamma   90.00
#
_symmetry.space_group_name_H-M   'P 1'
#
loop_
_entity.id
_entity.type
_entity.pdbx_description
1 polymer ?
#
loop_
_entity_poly.entity_id
_entity_poly.type
_entity_poly.pdbx_seq_one_letter_code
_entity_poly.pdbx_strand_id
1 'polypeptide(L)'
;MKYKLIAVDIDGTLLDSNGTITEVTKNAIKTAVDSGIVFVICSGRSIQGVEYLNSELSLDLPFITYNGAMIVMGKSKEVLYEQRLSQNDAEII
;
A
#
# COMPACT_ATOMS: atom_id res chain seq x y z
N MET A 1 -22.29 11.19 0.69
CA MET A 1 -20.89 11.65 0.74
C MET A 1 -20.08 10.80 -0.22
N LYS A 2 -19.23 11.43 -1.05
CA LYS A 2 -18.25 10.73 -1.90
C LYS A 2 -17.10 10.23 -0.99
N TYR A 3 -16.58 9.03 -1.22
CA TYR A 3 -15.45 8.50 -0.45
C TYR A 3 -14.23 9.42 -0.54
N LYS A 4 -13.51 9.61 0.57
CA LYS A 4 -12.29 10.43 0.64
C LYS A 4 -11.00 9.62 0.61
N LEU A 5 -11.10 8.31 0.85
CA LEU A 5 -9.98 7.40 0.93
C LEU A 5 -10.38 6.06 0.32
N ILE A 6 -9.43 5.44 -0.39
CA ILE A 6 -9.51 4.06 -0.88
C ILE A 6 -8.29 3.33 -0.35
N ALA A 7 -8.50 2.26 0.42
CA ALA A 7 -7.45 1.33 0.83
C ALA A 7 -7.67 0.01 0.09
N VAL A 8 -6.61 -0.52 -0.52
CA VAL A 8 -6.71 -1.74 -1.35
C VAL A 8 -5.62 -2.74 -0.98
N ASP A 9 -6.01 -4.01 -0.91
CA ASP A 9 -5.05 -5.12 -0.80
C ASP A 9 -4.34 -5.40 -2.13
N ILE A 10 -3.22 -6.10 -2.08
CA ILE A 10 -2.40 -6.44 -3.25
C ILE A 10 -2.84 -7.77 -3.84
N ASP A 11 -2.62 -8.85 -3.10
CA ASP A 11 -2.66 -10.22 -3.62
C ASP A 11 -4.10 -10.69 -3.84
N GLY A 12 -4.43 -11.02 -5.09
CA GLY A 12 -5.81 -11.39 -5.45
C GLY A 12 -6.81 -10.21 -5.42
N THR A 13 -6.31 -8.97 -5.29
CA THR A 13 -7.13 -7.75 -5.25
C THR A 13 -6.64 -6.71 -6.27
N LEU A 14 -5.52 -6.02 -5.99
CA LEU A 14 -4.96 -5.02 -6.90
C LEU A 14 -4.19 -5.68 -8.06
N LEU A 15 -3.47 -6.76 -7.78
CA LEU A 15 -2.76 -7.55 -8.78
C LEU A 15 -3.68 -8.59 -9.38
N ASP A 16 -3.58 -8.77 -10.70
CA ASP A 16 -4.21 -9.89 -11.38
C ASP A 16 -3.50 -11.22 -11.08
N SER A 17 -3.99 -12.32 -11.67
CA SER A 17 -3.39 -13.64 -11.51
C SER A 17 -1.95 -13.77 -12.02
N ASN A 18 -1.47 -12.79 -12.80
CA ASN A 18 -0.10 -12.71 -13.30
C ASN A 18 0.78 -11.80 -12.42
N GLY A 19 0.25 -11.30 -11.29
CA GLY A 19 0.97 -10.39 -10.41
C GLY A 19 1.15 -8.99 -10.98
N THR A 20 0.31 -8.57 -11.94
CA THR A 20 0.44 -7.30 -12.65
C THR A 20 -0.73 -6.36 -12.35
N ILE A 21 -0.49 -5.05 -12.29
CA ILE A 21 -1.58 -4.07 -12.29
C ILE A 21 -2.00 -3.79 -13.74
N THR A 22 -3.26 -4.06 -14.06
CA THR A 22 -3.78 -3.79 -15.42
C THR A 22 -3.82 -2.30 -15.72
N GLU A 23 -3.70 -1.93 -16.99
CA GLU A 23 -3.73 -0.53 -17.43
C GLU A 23 -5.05 0.17 -17.06
N VAL A 24 -6.17 -0.56 -17.11
CA VAL A 24 -7.47 -0.04 -16.68
C VAL A 24 -7.45 0.31 -15.19
N THR A 25 -6.86 -0.56 -14.36
CA THR A 25 -6.69 -0.32 -12.93
C THR A 25 -5.79 0.88 -12.65
N LYS A 26 -4.65 1.00 -13.34
CA LYS A 26 -3.74 2.17 -13.20
C LYS A 26 -4.47 3.48 -13.48
N ASN A 27 -5.21 3.53 -14.57
CA ASN A 27 -5.98 4.72 -14.97
C ASN A 27 -7.09 5.07 -13.96
N ALA A 28 -7.78 4.06 -13.41
CA ALA A 28 -8.78 4.27 -12.37
C ALA A 28 -8.17 4.84 -11.08
N ILE A 29 -7.02 4.31 -10.64
CA ILE A 29 -6.28 4.79 -9.46
C ILE A 29 -5.86 6.24 -9.67
N LYS A 30 -5.23 6.54 -10.82
CA LYS A 30 -4.81 7.91 -11.16
C LYS A 30 -5.99 8.88 -11.15
N THR A 31 -7.12 8.51 -11.75
CA THR A 31 -8.33 9.34 -11.75
C THR A 31 -8.84 9.62 -10.35
N ALA A 32 -8.81 8.61 -9.45
CA ALA A 32 -9.21 8.79 -8.06
C ALA A 32 -8.27 9.77 -7.34
N VAL A 33 -6.95 9.58 -7.46
CA VAL A 33 -5.94 10.45 -6.84
C VAL A 33 -6.03 11.88 -7.37
N ASP A 34 -6.15 12.06 -8.68
CA ASP A 34 -6.31 13.38 -9.33
C ASP A 34 -7.59 14.10 -8.86
N SER A 35 -8.61 13.35 -8.43
CA SER A 35 -9.84 13.90 -7.86
C SER A 35 -9.75 14.26 -6.36
N GLY A 36 -8.57 14.08 -5.76
CA GLY A 36 -8.29 14.39 -4.36
C GLY A 36 -8.59 13.25 -3.39
N ILE A 37 -8.81 12.02 -3.87
CA ILE A 37 -8.98 10.84 -3.02
C ILE A 37 -7.61 10.35 -2.59
N VAL A 38 -7.44 10.08 -1.29
CA VAL A 38 -6.24 9.42 -0.79
C VAL A 38 -6.30 7.93 -1.16
N PHE A 39 -5.36 7.47 -1.98
CA PHE A 39 -5.24 6.06 -2.33
C PHE A 39 -4.11 5.43 -1.51
N VAL A 40 -4.40 4.31 -0.84
CA VAL A 40 -3.48 3.62 0.06
C VAL A 40 -3.38 2.16 -0.34
N ILE A 41 -2.16 1.66 -0.48
CA ILE A 41 -1.92 0.22 -0.66
C ILE A 41 -1.75 -0.42 0.72
N CYS A 42 -2.49 -1.48 1.00
CA CYS A 42 -2.57 -2.10 2.33
C CYS A 42 -2.38 -3.60 2.25
N SER A 43 -1.24 -4.11 2.70
CA SER A 43 -0.87 -5.52 2.52
C SER A 43 -0.13 -6.11 3.72
N GLY A 44 -0.18 -7.45 3.81
CA GLY A 44 0.69 -8.24 4.69
C GLY A 44 2.17 -8.19 4.30
N ARG A 45 2.47 -7.82 3.05
CA ARG A 45 3.85 -7.73 2.53
C ARG A 45 4.69 -6.71 3.31
N SER A 46 5.99 -6.95 3.35
CA SER A 46 6.96 -5.99 3.87
C SER A 46 7.11 -4.78 2.94
N ILE A 47 7.76 -3.72 3.41
CA ILE A 47 8.06 -2.54 2.58
C ILE A 47 8.83 -2.89 1.30
N GLN A 48 9.79 -3.81 1.37
CA GLN A 48 10.55 -4.28 0.20
C GLN A 48 9.65 -5.03 -0.80
N GLY A 49 8.58 -5.66 -0.32
CA GLY A 49 7.63 -6.41 -1.15
C GLY A 49 6.59 -5.55 -1.86
N VAL A 50 6.55 -4.23 -1.59
CA VAL A 50 5.55 -3.31 -2.16
C VAL A 50 6.13 -2.06 -2.81
N GLU A 51 7.40 -1.72 -2.55
CA GLU A 51 7.96 -0.44 -3.01
C GLU A 51 7.99 -0.26 -4.53
N TYR A 52 8.08 -1.36 -5.29
CA TYR A 52 8.04 -1.33 -6.74
C TYR A 52 6.72 -0.75 -7.29
N LEU A 53 5.62 -0.88 -6.54
CA LEU A 53 4.29 -0.44 -6.96
C LEU A 53 4.19 1.06 -7.13
N ASN A 54 4.98 1.86 -6.39
CA ASN A 54 5.04 3.30 -6.60
C ASN A 54 5.58 3.65 -7.99
N SER A 55 6.62 2.93 -8.43
CA SER A 55 7.18 3.11 -9.77
C SER A 55 6.21 2.63 -10.85
N GLU A 56 5.52 1.51 -10.61
CA GLU A 56 4.57 0.93 -11.54
C GLU A 56 3.32 1.81 -11.74
N LEU A 57 2.86 2.47 -10.67
CA LEU A 57 1.72 3.39 -10.69
C LEU A 57 2.11 4.83 -11.06
N SER A 58 3.41 5.16 -11.04
CA SER A 58 3.90 6.54 -11.16
C SER A 58 3.24 7.52 -10.18
N LEU A 59 2.97 7.04 -8.96
CA LEU A 59 2.32 7.79 -7.88
C LEU A 59 3.15 7.68 -6.61
N ASP A 60 3.10 8.71 -5.77
CA ASP A 60 3.67 8.67 -4.41
C ASP A 60 2.55 8.39 -3.41
N LEU A 61 2.40 7.11 -3.06
CA LEU A 61 1.32 6.62 -2.21
C LEU A 61 1.85 6.23 -0.82
N PRO A 62 1.02 6.36 0.24
CA PRO A 62 1.27 5.69 1.50
C PRO A 62 1.05 4.17 1.36
N PHE A 63 1.89 3.40 2.06
CA PHE A 63 1.80 1.96 2.19
C PHE A 63 1.51 1.56 3.63
N ILE A 64 0.49 0.72 3.83
CA ILE A 64 0.27 -0.03 5.05
C ILE A 64 0.87 -1.43 4.82
N THR A 65 1.90 -1.78 5.60
CA THR A 65 2.71 -2.99 5.41
C THR A 65 2.71 -3.85 6.67
N TYR A 66 3.23 -5.07 6.57
CA TYR A 66 3.33 -6.02 7.70
C TYR A 66 1.97 -6.23 8.41
N ASN A 67 0.89 -6.38 7.65
CA ASN A 67 -0.48 -6.52 8.16
C ASN A 67 -0.94 -5.36 9.06
N GLY A 68 -0.45 -4.14 8.79
CA GLY A 68 -0.82 -2.95 9.55
C GLY A 68 0.19 -2.53 10.61
N ALA A 69 1.25 -3.31 10.85
CA ALA A 69 2.28 -2.98 11.82
C ALA A 69 3.14 -1.76 11.40
N MET A 70 3.11 -1.32 10.14
CA MET A 70 3.82 -0.12 9.70
C MET A 70 3.04 0.65 8.62
N ILE A 71 3.04 1.98 8.72
CA ILE A 71 2.57 2.91 7.70
C ILE A 71 3.75 3.77 7.26
N VAL A 72 4.02 3.80 5.95
CA VAL A 72 5.21 4.47 5.39
C VAL A 72 4.89 5.15 4.07
N MET A 73 5.43 6.34 3.85
CA MET A 73 5.33 7.03 2.57
C MET A 73 6.27 6.38 1.54
N GLY A 74 5.74 6.06 0.36
CA GLY A 74 6.46 5.25 -0.59
C GLY A 74 7.72 5.91 -1.19
N LYS A 75 7.70 7.22 -1.45
CA LYS A 75 8.86 7.95 -1.98
C LYS A 75 9.80 8.49 -0.90
N SER A 76 9.27 9.23 0.08
CA SER A 76 10.11 9.81 1.15
C SER A 76 10.64 8.76 2.12
N LYS A 77 10.02 7.57 2.15
CA LYS A 77 10.28 6.51 3.14
C LYS A 77 10.05 6.99 4.58
N GLU A 78 9.32 8.08 4.76
CA GLU A 78 8.91 8.58 6.07
C GLU A 78 7.94 7.57 6.71
N VAL A 79 8.32 7.06 7.89
CA VAL A 79 7.46 6.18 8.68
C VAL A 79 6.47 7.05 9.43
N LEU A 80 5.19 6.93 9.07
CA LEU A 80 4.09 7.67 9.69
C LEU A 80 3.58 6.98 10.96
N TYR A 81 3.71 5.65 11.00
CA TYR A 81 3.31 4.82 12.14
C TYR A 81 4.08 3.51 12.13
N GLU A 82 4.42 3.01 13.31
CA GLU A 82 4.85 1.63 13.47
C GLU A 82 4.42 1.08 14.83
N GLN A 83 4.10 -0.22 14.84
CA GLN A 83 3.84 -0.99 16.04
C GLN A 83 4.52 -2.34 15.90
N ARG A 84 5.60 -2.51 16.64
CA ARG A 84 6.40 -3.74 16.65
C ARG A 84 5.93 -4.64 17.79
N LEU A 85 6.13 -5.93 17.62
CA LEU A 85 6.07 -6.86 18.75
C LEU A 85 7.17 -6.49 19.75
N SER A 86 6.87 -6.66 21.04
CA SER A 86 7.94 -6.62 22.04
C SER A 86 8.89 -7.80 21.82
N GLN A 87 10.11 -7.71 22.35
CA GLN A 87 11.05 -8.82 22.25
C GLN A 87 10.46 -10.12 22.82
N ASN A 88 9.80 -10.03 23.99
CA ASN A 88 9.16 -11.18 24.64
C ASN A 88 8.07 -11.79 23.76
N ASP A 89 7.24 -10.96 23.11
CA ASP A 89 6.18 -11.46 22.22
C ASP A 89 6.75 -12.10 20.95
N ALA A 90 7.91 -11.62 20.48
CA ALA A 90 8.57 -12.19 19.30
C ALA A 90 9.27 -13.53 19.59
N GLU A 91 9.66 -13.80 20.84
CA GLU A 91 10.33 -15.04 21.25
C GLU A 91 9.38 -16.25 21.40
N ILE A 92 8.06 -16.01 21.45
CA ILE A 92 7.04 -17.06 21.64
C ILE A 92 6.32 -17.51 20.36
N ILE A 93 6.74 -17.01 19.19
CA ILE A 93 6.20 -17.34 17.85
C ILE A 93 7.27 -18.03 17.01
#